data_AF-A0A949XGH7-F1
#
_entry.id   AF-A0A949XGH7-F1
#
_cell.length_a   1.000
_cell.length_b   1.000
_cell.length_c   1.000
_cell.angle_alpha   90.00
_cell.angle_beta   90.00
_cell.angle_gamma   90.00
#
_symmetry.space_group_name_H-M   'P 1'
#
loop_
_entity.id
_entity.type
_entity.pdbx_description
1 polymer ?
#
loop_
_entity_poly.entity_id
_entity_poly.type
_entity_poly.pdbx_seq_one_letter_code
_entity_poly.pdbx_strand_id
1 'polypeptide(L)'
;MSVAYQQFIANKRHLLGNFGFDPVWMPECAFDFQEHIISKAVQKGRIGIFADTGLGKTLIQVAIAENIVRHTNKRVLILTPLTVAFQFIDEANRIGVGDIAHTKDGTLSSKIMVCNYERLHLLNPDDFFCVMLDESSILKNFAGKIRDQIVAFIKRVPYRFLSTATPSPNDFIELGNSSEALGYMGYMDMLTKFFRSNQNSVDSNNRNIGEKFYLKPHAI
;
A
#
# COMPACT_ATOMS: atom_id res chain seq x y z
N MET A 1 4.47 0.08 -40.16
CA MET A 1 4.33 0.93 -38.94
C MET A 1 5.70 1.44 -38.56
N SER A 2 5.87 2.74 -38.29
CA SER A 2 7.18 3.32 -37.98
C SER A 2 7.63 2.94 -36.55
N VAL A 3 8.95 2.77 -36.37
CA VAL A 3 9.58 2.54 -35.06
C VAL A 3 9.18 3.63 -34.05
N ALA A 4 9.01 4.87 -34.51
CA ALA A 4 8.55 6.00 -33.71
C ALA A 4 7.10 5.84 -33.19
N TYR A 5 6.20 5.27 -34.00
CA TYR A 5 4.82 5.00 -33.56
C TYR A 5 4.78 3.87 -32.51
N GLN A 6 5.56 2.80 -32.70
CA GLN A 6 5.67 1.74 -31.71
C GLN A 6 6.32 2.21 -30.41
N GLN A 7 7.34 3.06 -30.45
CA GLN A 7 7.91 3.72 -29.26
C GLN A 7 6.92 4.66 -28.58
N PHE A 8 6.12 5.41 -29.34
CA PHE A 8 5.06 6.26 -28.79
C PHE A 8 3.98 5.44 -28.07
N ILE A 9 3.56 4.31 -28.64
CA ILE A 9 2.63 3.38 -27.98
C ILE A 9 3.28 2.70 -26.77
N ALA A 10 4.56 2.32 -26.85
CA ALA A 10 5.31 1.73 -25.73
C ALA A 10 5.48 2.71 -24.56
N ASN A 11 5.77 3.98 -24.82
CA ASN A 11 5.86 5.03 -23.79
C ASN A 11 4.49 5.40 -23.19
N LYS A 12 3.39 5.13 -23.90
CA LYS A 12 2.02 5.24 -23.36
C LYS A 12 1.58 4.03 -22.55
N ARG A 13 2.31 2.91 -22.60
CA ARG A 13 2.11 1.81 -21.68
C ARG A 13 2.71 2.24 -20.35
N HIS A 14 1.86 2.42 -19.35
CA HIS A 14 2.32 2.54 -17.97
C HIS A 14 3.20 1.34 -17.68
N LEU A 15 4.50 1.59 -17.48
CA LEU A 15 5.45 0.55 -17.07
C LEU A 15 5.01 0.10 -15.68
N LEU A 16 4.18 -0.94 -15.64
CA LEU A 16 3.92 -1.79 -14.49
C LEU A 16 5.22 -2.59 -14.19
N GLY A 17 6.30 -1.87 -13.93
CA GLY A 17 7.60 -2.44 -13.62
C GLY A 17 7.52 -3.29 -12.36
N ASN A 18 8.33 -4.34 -12.33
CA ASN A 18 8.68 -5.01 -11.08
C ASN A 18 9.77 -4.16 -10.42
N PHE A 19 9.46 -3.54 -9.28
CA PHE A 19 10.40 -2.69 -8.54
C PHE A 19 11.07 -3.45 -7.39
N GLY A 20 10.77 -4.73 -7.23
CA GLY A 20 11.27 -5.57 -6.16
C GLY A 20 12.23 -6.65 -6.63
N PHE A 21 12.20 -7.78 -5.94
CA PHE A 21 13.18 -8.86 -6.06
C PHE A 21 12.52 -10.22 -5.77
N ASP A 22 13.25 -11.32 -5.96
CA ASP A 22 12.74 -12.64 -5.59
C ASP A 22 12.84 -12.85 -4.07
N PRO A 23 11.77 -13.37 -3.42
CA PRO A 23 11.81 -13.58 -1.97
C PRO A 23 12.95 -14.54 -1.59
N VAL A 24 13.65 -14.21 -0.51
CA VAL A 24 14.79 -14.97 0.02
C VAL A 24 14.40 -15.81 1.24
N TRP A 25 13.17 -15.64 1.73
CA TRP A 25 12.65 -16.36 2.87
C TRP A 25 11.12 -16.48 2.80
N MET A 26 10.58 -17.57 3.33
CA MET A 26 9.14 -17.82 3.46
C MET A 26 8.85 -18.47 4.82
N PRO A 27 7.74 -18.10 5.51
CA PRO A 27 7.33 -18.79 6.73
C PRO A 27 6.94 -20.25 6.43
N GLU A 28 7.45 -21.21 7.20
CA GLU A 28 7.12 -22.64 7.01
C GLU A 28 5.62 -22.95 7.19
N CYS A 29 4.91 -22.10 7.95
CA CYS A 29 3.48 -22.24 8.19
C CYS A 29 2.60 -21.53 7.16
N ALA A 30 3.19 -20.87 6.15
CA ALA A 30 2.43 -20.20 5.11
C ALA A 30 1.70 -21.23 4.24
N PHE A 31 0.43 -20.96 3.92
CA PHE A 31 -0.28 -21.72 2.90
C PHE A 31 0.24 -21.34 1.51
N ASP A 32 0.07 -22.25 0.53
CA ASP A 32 0.45 -22.05 -0.87
C ASP A 32 -0.03 -20.71 -1.48
N PHE A 33 -1.28 -20.31 -1.19
CA PHE A 33 -1.82 -19.04 -1.65
C PHE A 33 -1.16 -17.84 -0.96
N GLN A 34 -0.76 -17.97 0.31
CA GLN A 34 -0.04 -16.93 1.04
C GLN A 34 1.37 -16.78 0.47
N GLU A 35 2.06 -17.89 0.19
CA GLU A 35 3.37 -17.89 -0.47
C GLU A 35 3.32 -17.21 -1.84
N HIS A 36 2.26 -17.48 -2.62
CA HIS A 36 2.05 -16.83 -3.90
C HIS A 36 1.86 -15.31 -3.75
N ILE A 37 1.03 -14.88 -2.78
CA ILE A 37 0.81 -13.45 -2.49
C ILE A 37 2.12 -12.79 -2.07
N ILE A 38 2.87 -13.39 -1.14
CA ILE A 38 4.14 -12.88 -0.65
C ILE A 38 5.13 -12.74 -1.82
N SER A 39 5.33 -13.80 -2.61
CA SER A 39 6.26 -13.80 -3.73
C SER A 39 5.93 -12.71 -4.75
N LYS A 40 4.65 -12.62 -5.14
CA LYS A 40 4.18 -11.60 -6.07
C LYS A 40 4.36 -10.18 -5.53
N ALA A 41 4.08 -9.98 -4.24
CA ALA A 41 4.23 -8.68 -3.60
C ALA A 41 5.69 -8.25 -3.53
N VAL A 42 6.59 -9.14 -3.07
CA VAL A 42 8.02 -8.88 -2.98
C VAL A 42 8.60 -8.58 -4.36
N GLN A 43 8.24 -9.33 -5.40
CA GLN A 43 8.67 -9.08 -6.78
C GLN A 43 8.17 -7.74 -7.34
N LYS A 44 6.93 -7.36 -7.02
CA LYS A 44 6.36 -6.08 -7.47
C LYS A 44 6.99 -4.90 -6.77
N GLY A 45 7.29 -5.01 -5.48
CA GLY A 45 7.83 -3.95 -4.62
C GLY A 45 6.84 -2.81 -4.32
N ARG A 46 5.80 -2.64 -5.14
CA ARG A 46 4.68 -1.71 -4.95
C ARG A 46 3.37 -2.42 -5.31
N ILE A 47 2.54 -2.75 -4.33
CA ILE A 47 1.27 -3.44 -4.59
C ILE A 47 0.27 -3.28 -3.45
N GLY A 48 -1.03 -3.35 -3.77
CA GLY A 48 -2.09 -3.57 -2.79
C GLY A 48 -2.40 -5.06 -2.60
N ILE A 49 -2.57 -5.48 -1.35
CA ILE A 49 -2.88 -6.84 -0.92
C ILE A 49 -4.29 -6.81 -0.33
N PHE A 50 -5.27 -7.11 -1.18
CA PHE A 50 -6.69 -7.04 -0.80
C PHE A 50 -7.24 -8.44 -0.55
N ALA A 51 -6.75 -9.06 0.54
CA ALA A 51 -7.14 -10.39 0.97
C ALA A 51 -8.23 -10.29 2.05
N ASP A 52 -9.28 -11.10 1.96
CA ASP A 52 -10.42 -11.11 2.90
C ASP A 52 -9.99 -11.36 4.37
N THR A 53 -10.91 -11.10 5.30
CA THR A 53 -10.75 -11.44 6.71
C THR A 53 -10.42 -12.93 6.90
N GLY A 54 -9.59 -13.24 7.89
CA GLY A 54 -9.16 -14.63 8.15
C GLY A 54 -8.07 -15.19 7.23
N LEU A 55 -7.69 -14.53 6.13
CA LEU A 55 -6.67 -15.05 5.19
C LEU A 55 -5.20 -14.84 5.63
N GLY A 56 -4.95 -14.41 6.86
CA GLY A 56 -3.59 -14.24 7.38
C GLY A 56 -2.83 -13.02 6.82
N LYS A 57 -3.51 -11.87 6.66
CA LYS A 57 -2.87 -10.62 6.18
C LYS A 57 -1.68 -10.19 7.02
N THR A 58 -1.74 -10.36 8.34
CA THR A 58 -0.64 -10.01 9.25
C THR A 58 0.60 -10.86 8.94
N LEU A 59 0.44 -12.18 8.80
CA LEU A 59 1.50 -13.10 8.38
C LEU A 59 2.13 -12.63 7.07
N ILE A 60 1.29 -12.37 6.06
CA ILE A 60 1.74 -11.95 4.73
C ILE A 60 2.55 -10.64 4.84
N GLN A 61 2.06 -9.66 5.60
CA GLN A 61 2.74 -8.37 5.76
C GLN A 61 4.07 -8.50 6.49
N VAL A 62 4.12 -9.27 7.59
CA VAL A 62 5.38 -9.53 8.31
C VAL A 62 6.37 -10.26 7.41
N ALA A 63 5.91 -11.24 6.62
CA ALA A 63 6.80 -11.99 5.72
C ALA A 63 7.38 -11.13 4.60
N ILE A 64 6.59 -10.20 4.05
CA ILE A 64 7.08 -9.21 3.09
C ILE A 64 8.10 -8.28 3.76
N ALA A 65 7.78 -7.74 4.94
CA ALA A 65 8.68 -6.87 5.69
C ALA A 65 10.02 -7.55 5.96
N GLU A 66 9.99 -8.80 6.41
CA GLU A 66 11.18 -9.60 6.67
C GLU A 66 12.01 -9.83 5.40
N ASN A 67 11.38 -10.11 4.26
CA ASN A 67 12.08 -10.20 2.99
C ASN A 67 12.79 -8.89 2.61
N ILE A 68 12.14 -7.74 2.82
CA ILE A 68 12.78 -6.42 2.60
C ILE A 68 14.00 -6.27 3.51
N VAL A 69 13.87 -6.60 4.79
CA VAL A 69 14.97 -6.51 5.76
C VAL A 69 16.12 -7.42 5.35
N ARG A 70 15.85 -8.69 5.01
CA ARG A 70 16.89 -9.66 4.60
C ARG A 70 17.63 -9.22 3.33
N HIS A 71 16.91 -8.70 2.34
CA HIS A 71 17.50 -8.30 1.07
C HIS A 71 18.26 -6.96 1.14
N THR A 72 17.79 -6.03 1.97
CA THR A 72 18.29 -4.64 1.94
C THR A 72 19.03 -4.22 3.21
N ASN A 73 18.84 -4.95 4.31
CA ASN A 73 19.22 -4.58 5.67
C ASN A 73 18.71 -3.18 6.11
N LYS A 74 17.67 -2.66 5.44
CA LYS A 74 17.05 -1.37 5.74
C LYS A 74 15.74 -1.55 6.49
N ARG A 75 15.31 -0.48 7.16
CA ARG A 75 14.16 -0.50 8.06
C ARG A 75 12.84 -0.46 7.28
N VAL A 76 11.85 -1.17 7.80
CA VAL A 76 10.47 -1.23 7.32
C VAL A 76 9.56 -0.60 8.36
N LEU A 77 8.58 0.19 7.92
CA LEU A 77 7.50 0.71 8.74
C LEU A 77 6.19 0.00 8.38
N ILE A 78 5.48 -0.48 9.38
CA ILE A 78 4.10 -0.96 9.28
C ILE A 78 3.22 0.03 10.04
N LEU A 79 2.31 0.70 9.33
CA LEU A 79 1.32 1.60 9.91
C LEU A 79 0.01 0.87 10.11
N THR A 80 -0.50 0.86 11.34
CA THR A 80 -1.68 0.07 11.72
C THR A 80 -2.67 0.92 12.52
N PRO A 81 -3.95 0.50 12.58
CA PRO A 81 -4.88 1.02 13.59
C PRO A 81 -4.37 0.79 15.03
N LEU A 82 -4.85 1.61 15.97
CA LEU A 82 -4.40 1.63 17.38
C LEU A 82 -4.37 0.27 18.06
N THR A 83 -5.36 -0.58 17.79
CA THR A 83 -5.59 -1.85 18.49
C THR A 83 -4.85 -3.04 17.89
N VAL A 84 -4.16 -2.86 16.77
CA VAL A 84 -3.61 -3.96 15.95
C VAL A 84 -2.10 -4.15 16.13
N ALA A 85 -1.40 -3.14 16.69
CA ALA A 85 0.07 -3.16 16.74
C ALA A 85 0.67 -4.38 17.46
N PHE A 86 0.07 -4.82 18.56
CA PHE A 86 0.53 -6.00 19.31
C PHE A 86 0.33 -7.30 18.52
N GLN A 87 -0.73 -7.40 17.71
CA GLN A 87 -0.97 -8.58 16.88
C GLN A 87 0.15 -8.80 15.86
N PHE A 88 0.77 -7.73 15.35
CA PHE A 88 1.93 -7.83 14.48
C PHE A 88 3.14 -8.42 15.21
N ILE A 89 3.39 -8.01 16.45
CA ILE A 89 4.51 -8.52 17.25
C ILE A 89 4.29 -10.00 17.57
N ASP A 90 3.09 -10.36 18.02
CA ASP A 90 2.75 -11.75 18.36
C ASP A 90 2.86 -12.66 17.14
N GLU A 91 2.31 -12.22 15.99
CA GLU A 91 2.36 -12.98 14.74
C GLU A 91 3.79 -13.11 14.21
N ALA A 92 4.59 -12.05 14.30
CA ALA A 92 5.99 -12.09 13.90
C ALA A 92 6.80 -13.07 14.74
N ASN A 93 6.63 -13.04 16.07
CA ASN A 93 7.25 -14.02 16.96
C ASN A 93 6.81 -15.45 16.62
N ARG A 94 5.52 -15.66 16.34
CA ARG A 94 4.97 -16.97 15.96
C ARG A 94 5.63 -17.54 14.71
N ILE A 95 6.03 -16.70 13.75
CA ILE A 95 6.67 -17.11 12.49
C ILE A 95 8.20 -16.97 12.49
N GLY A 96 8.82 -16.71 13.65
CA GLY A 96 10.28 -16.65 13.80
C GLY A 96 10.93 -15.32 13.40
N VAL A 97 10.17 -14.23 13.35
CA VAL A 97 10.65 -12.87 13.06
C VAL A 97 10.71 -12.06 14.34
N GLY A 98 11.91 -11.94 14.91
CA GLY A 98 12.13 -11.27 16.22
C GLY A 98 12.57 -9.80 16.14
N ASP A 99 13.04 -9.31 14.99
CA ASP A 99 13.51 -7.92 14.83
C ASP A 99 12.36 -6.96 14.50
N ILE A 100 11.37 -6.93 15.39
CA ILE A 100 10.15 -6.16 15.29
C ILE A 100 9.82 -5.46 16.60
N ALA A 101 9.38 -4.20 16.53
CA ALA A 101 8.95 -3.45 17.71
C ALA A 101 7.85 -2.44 17.41
N HIS A 102 6.98 -2.19 18.40
CA HIS A 102 6.00 -1.10 18.36
C HIS A 102 6.59 0.16 18.97
N THR A 103 6.53 1.28 18.23
CA THR A 103 6.93 2.59 18.73
C THR A 103 5.72 3.46 19.08
N LYS A 104 5.80 4.13 20.23
CA LYS A 104 4.77 5.06 20.73
C LYS A 104 5.25 6.51 20.81
N ASP A 105 6.57 6.70 20.82
CA ASP A 105 7.29 7.96 21.03
C ASP A 105 8.16 8.33 19.82
N GLY A 106 8.25 7.47 18.80
CA GLY A 106 9.10 7.66 17.62
C GLY A 106 10.46 6.98 17.72
N THR A 107 10.80 6.37 18.86
CA THR A 107 12.07 5.65 19.02
C THR A 107 12.12 4.42 18.10
N LEU A 108 13.23 4.25 17.38
CA LEU A 108 13.44 3.18 16.40
C LEU A 108 14.37 2.10 16.95
N SER A 109 13.82 1.06 17.58
CA SER A 109 14.58 -0.01 18.24
C SER A 109 14.83 -1.27 17.39
N SER A 110 14.15 -1.39 16.24
CA SER A 110 14.15 -2.61 15.43
C SER A 110 14.21 -2.30 13.92
N LYS A 111 14.40 -3.34 13.11
CA LYS A 111 14.35 -3.24 11.63
C LYS A 111 12.93 -3.24 11.09
N ILE A 112 11.98 -3.89 11.76
CA ILE A 112 10.55 -3.77 11.47
C ILE A 112 9.92 -2.94 12.57
N MET A 113 9.49 -1.73 12.23
CA MET A 113 8.80 -0.85 13.17
C MET A 113 7.31 -0.90 12.90
N VAL A 114 6.53 -1.15 13.94
CA VAL A 114 5.08 -0.99 13.93
C VAL A 114 4.76 0.35 14.57
N CYS A 115 3.89 1.14 13.93
CA CYS A 115 3.46 2.43 14.45
C CYS A 115 1.98 2.66 14.13
N ASN A 116 1.30 3.47 14.93
CA ASN A 116 -0.08 3.84 14.64
C ASN A 116 -0.14 5.04 13.71
N TYR A 117 -1.15 5.11 12.85
CA TYR A 117 -1.32 6.20 11.90
C TYR A 117 -1.25 7.59 12.54
N GLU A 118 -1.87 7.75 13.71
CA GLU A 118 -1.94 9.02 14.45
C GLU A 118 -0.55 9.49 14.91
N ARG A 119 0.40 8.58 15.03
CA ARG A 119 1.78 8.82 15.49
C ARG A 119 2.79 8.97 14.34
N LEU A 120 2.34 8.95 13.08
CA LEU A 120 3.24 9.09 11.92
C LEU A 120 4.10 10.36 11.97
N HIS A 121 3.57 11.44 12.55
CA HIS A 121 4.26 12.73 12.69
C HIS A 121 5.50 12.68 13.60
N LEU A 122 5.69 11.61 14.38
CA LEU A 122 6.88 11.38 15.22
C LEU A 122 8.03 10.74 14.44
N LEU A 123 7.79 10.33 13.20
CA LEU A 123 8.72 9.55 12.39
C LEU A 123 9.25 10.37 11.22
N ASN A 124 10.51 10.11 10.83
CA ASN A 124 11.08 10.66 9.61
C ASN A 124 11.01 9.61 8.48
N PRO A 125 10.44 9.92 7.31
CA PRO A 125 10.40 8.99 6.18
C PRO A 125 11.77 8.54 5.69
N ASP A 126 12.84 9.33 5.88
CA ASP A 126 14.19 8.98 5.45
C ASP A 126 14.81 7.83 6.26
N ASP A 127 14.23 7.50 7.42
CA ASP A 127 14.67 6.37 8.25
C ASP A 127 14.19 5.02 7.71
N PHE A 128 13.30 5.02 6.71
CA PHE A 128 12.61 3.84 6.20
C PHE A 128 12.85 3.62 4.72
N PHE A 129 12.91 2.35 4.33
CA PHE A 129 13.03 1.94 2.93
C PHE A 129 11.75 1.29 2.38
N CYS A 130 10.88 0.86 3.29
CA CYS A 130 9.57 0.30 2.99
C CYS A 130 8.54 0.83 3.97
N VAL A 131 7.35 1.15 3.47
CA VAL A 131 6.18 1.50 4.28
C VAL A 131 5.00 0.64 3.85
N MET A 132 4.33 0.05 4.83
CA MET A 132 3.17 -0.81 4.67
C MET A 132 2.00 -0.20 5.42
N LEU A 133 0.86 -0.06 4.76
CA LEU A 133 -0.37 0.45 5.35
C LEU A 133 -1.33 -0.70 5.61
N ASP A 134 -1.48 -1.06 6.88
CA ASP A 134 -2.50 -2.02 7.32
C ASP A 134 -3.85 -1.33 7.48
N GLU A 135 -4.92 -2.03 7.08
CA GLU A 135 -6.26 -1.48 6.89
C GLU A 135 -6.27 -0.13 6.15
N SER A 136 -5.61 -0.09 4.98
CA SER A 136 -5.44 1.12 4.17
C SER A 136 -6.75 1.81 3.75
N SER A 137 -7.89 1.10 3.83
CA SER A 137 -9.22 1.68 3.60
C SER A 137 -9.56 2.80 4.61
N ILE A 138 -8.90 2.85 5.77
CA ILE A 138 -9.03 3.93 6.76
C ILE A 138 -8.59 5.30 6.21
N LEU A 139 -7.79 5.34 5.14
CA LEU A 139 -7.36 6.58 4.48
C LEU A 139 -8.54 7.45 4.01
N LYS A 140 -9.71 6.85 3.75
CA LYS A 140 -10.93 7.60 3.39
C LYS A 140 -11.55 8.36 4.56
N ASN A 141 -11.34 7.86 5.79
CA ASN A 141 -11.93 8.42 7.01
C ASN A 141 -11.04 9.51 7.62
N PHE A 142 -9.76 9.56 7.25
CA PHE A 142 -8.88 10.62 7.71
C PHE A 142 -9.23 11.95 7.06
N ALA A 143 -9.27 13.01 7.89
CA ALA A 143 -9.33 14.37 7.39
C ALA A 143 -8.15 14.64 6.44
N GLY A 144 -8.37 15.51 5.44
CA GLY A 144 -7.42 15.73 4.33
C GLY A 144 -5.97 15.91 4.79
N LYS A 145 -5.72 16.67 5.86
CA LYS A 145 -4.37 16.91 6.38
C LYS A 145 -3.63 15.63 6.82
N ILE A 146 -4.30 14.69 7.48
CA ILE A 146 -3.68 13.43 7.95
C ILE A 146 -3.42 12.52 6.75
N ARG A 147 -4.39 12.41 5.84
CA ARG A 147 -4.23 11.65 4.61
C ARG A 147 -3.05 12.17 3.78
N ASP A 148 -2.98 13.49 3.58
CA ASP A 148 -1.92 14.13 2.81
C ASP A 148 -0.54 13.89 3.44
N GLN A 149 -0.46 13.91 4.77
CA GLN A 149 0.76 13.56 5.51
C GLN A 149 1.18 12.11 5.25
N ILE A 150 0.24 11.16 5.32
CA ILE A 150 0.53 9.74 5.05
C ILE A 150 0.99 9.53 3.60
N VAL A 151 0.29 10.13 2.65
CA VAL A 151 0.63 10.04 1.22
C VAL A 151 1.99 10.68 0.93
N ALA A 152 2.29 11.84 1.52
CA ALA A 152 3.59 12.48 1.37
C ALA A 152 4.72 11.64 1.97
N PHE A 153 4.48 10.99 3.11
CA PHE A 153 5.44 10.10 3.76
C PHE A 153 5.74 8.87 2.90
N ILE A 154 4.72 8.12 2.48
CA ILE A 154 4.89 6.87 1.72
C ILE A 154 5.49 7.13 0.33
N LYS A 155 5.22 8.28 -0.29
CA LYS A 155 5.79 8.64 -1.59
C LYS A 155 7.31 8.83 -1.56
N ARG A 156 7.93 9.01 -0.38
CA ARG A 156 9.38 9.14 -0.24
C ARG A 156 10.12 7.81 -0.17
N VAL A 157 9.42 6.71 0.09
CA VAL A 157 10.07 5.39 0.22
C VAL A 157 9.99 4.58 -1.08
N PRO A 158 10.98 3.73 -1.39
CA PRO A 158 10.97 2.91 -2.61
C PRO A 158 9.89 1.81 -2.62
N TYR A 159 9.74 1.09 -1.50
CA TYR A 159 8.82 -0.05 -1.35
C TYR A 159 7.54 0.36 -0.62
N ARG A 160 6.38 -0.01 -1.17
CA ARG A 160 5.08 0.51 -0.73
C ARG A 160 4.03 -0.58 -0.81
N PHE A 161 3.39 -0.87 0.31
CA PHE A 161 2.38 -1.90 0.37
C PHE A 161 1.12 -1.36 1.03
N LEU A 162 -0.03 -1.73 0.48
CA LEU A 162 -1.34 -1.45 1.06
C LEU A 162 -2.00 -2.78 1.39
N SER A 163 -2.67 -2.89 2.52
CA SER A 163 -3.42 -4.08 2.91
C SER A 163 -4.81 -3.67 3.38
N THR A 164 -5.85 -4.34 2.90
CA THR A 164 -7.20 -4.21 3.48
C THR A 164 -8.05 -5.44 3.17
N ALA A 165 -8.96 -5.78 4.08
CA ALA A 165 -9.93 -6.86 3.86
C ALA A 165 -11.05 -6.45 2.89
N THR A 166 -11.37 -5.17 2.85
CA THR A 166 -12.56 -4.66 2.18
C THR A 166 -12.16 -3.49 1.28
N PRO A 167 -11.57 -3.74 0.10
CA PRO A 167 -11.55 -2.69 -0.91
C PRO A 167 -13.01 -2.40 -1.25
N SER A 168 -13.50 -1.20 -0.95
CA SER A 168 -14.90 -0.87 -1.18
C SER A 168 -15.17 -0.92 -2.69
N PRO A 169 -16.00 -1.86 -3.19
CA PRO A 169 -16.13 -2.13 -4.62
C PRO A 169 -16.71 -0.95 -5.42
N ASN A 170 -17.40 -0.03 -4.73
CA ASN A 170 -18.02 1.16 -5.32
C ASN A 170 -17.27 2.45 -4.97
N ASP A 171 -16.14 2.38 -4.27
CA ASP A 171 -15.44 3.58 -3.81
C ASP A 171 -14.23 3.87 -4.71
N PHE A 172 -14.50 4.52 -5.84
CA PHE A 172 -13.46 4.97 -6.77
C PHE A 172 -12.44 5.90 -6.09
N ILE A 173 -12.84 6.55 -5.00
CA ILE A 173 -11.95 7.35 -4.15
C ILE A 173 -10.85 6.44 -3.59
N GLU A 174 -11.21 5.27 -3.06
CA GLU A 174 -10.27 4.30 -2.48
C GLU A 174 -9.26 3.81 -3.51
N LEU A 175 -9.71 3.49 -4.73
CA LEU A 175 -8.81 3.11 -5.82
C LEU A 175 -7.86 4.26 -6.18
N GLY A 176 -8.38 5.48 -6.30
CA GLY A 176 -7.61 6.67 -6.66
C GLY A 176 -6.49 6.92 -5.65
N ASN A 177 -6.79 6.76 -4.36
CA ASN A 177 -5.81 7.03 -3.32
C ASN A 177 -4.90 5.85 -2.94
N SER A 178 -5.32 4.63 -3.29
CA SER A 178 -4.41 3.48 -3.40
C SER A 178 -3.37 3.68 -4.49
N SER A 179 -3.80 4.09 -5.69
CA SER A 179 -2.89 4.39 -6.82
C SER A 179 -1.88 5.48 -6.47
N GLU A 180 -2.36 6.52 -5.79
CA GLU A 180 -1.52 7.64 -5.37
C GLU A 180 -0.49 7.23 -4.31
N ALA A 181 -0.91 6.48 -3.28
CA ALA A 181 -0.02 5.99 -2.24
C ALA A 181 1.04 5.03 -2.81
N LEU A 182 0.66 4.14 -3.72
CA LEU A 182 1.59 3.26 -4.43
C LEU A 182 2.48 4.01 -5.44
N GLY A 183 2.15 5.26 -5.78
CA GLY A 183 2.94 6.09 -6.68
C GLY A 183 2.81 5.74 -8.16
N TYR A 184 1.70 5.12 -8.56
CA TYR A 184 1.43 4.81 -9.97
C TYR A 184 0.80 6.00 -10.70
N MET A 185 -0.18 6.64 -10.08
CA MET A 185 -0.90 7.78 -10.66
C MET A 185 -1.50 8.64 -9.56
N GLY A 186 -1.45 9.96 -9.73
CA GLY A 186 -2.11 10.90 -8.82
C GLY A 186 -3.62 10.64 -8.74
N TYR A 187 -4.22 11.00 -7.62
CA TYR A 187 -5.64 10.73 -7.35
C TYR A 187 -6.57 11.25 -8.45
N MET A 188 -6.44 12.52 -8.83
CA MET A 188 -7.28 13.14 -9.86
C MET A 188 -7.00 12.60 -11.26
N ASP A 189 -5.73 12.34 -11.57
CA ASP A 189 -5.34 11.75 -12.86
C ASP A 189 -5.93 10.35 -13.02
N MET A 190 -5.93 9.55 -11.94
CA MET A 190 -6.50 8.22 -11.92
C MET A 190 -8.01 8.28 -12.16
N LEU A 191 -8.72 9.10 -11.39
CA LEU A 191 -10.16 9.24 -11.51
C LEU A 191 -10.56 9.72 -12.91
N THR A 192 -9.92 10.78 -13.40
CA THR A 192 -10.24 11.35 -14.72
C THR A 192 -9.79 10.45 -15.85
N LYS A 193 -8.78 9.59 -15.67
CA LYS A 193 -8.36 8.64 -16.70
C LYS A 193 -9.36 7.52 -16.87
N PHE A 194 -9.70 6.83 -15.79
CA PHE A 194 -10.46 5.57 -15.84
C PHE A 194 -11.97 5.73 -15.61
N PHE A 195 -12.41 6.85 -15.04
CA PHE A 195 -13.81 7.07 -14.67
C PHE A 195 -14.39 8.33 -15.32
N ARG A 196 -15.71 8.36 -15.50
CA ARG A 196 -16.46 9.54 -15.95
C ARG A 196 -17.57 9.88 -14.95
N SER A 197 -17.73 11.17 -14.63
CA SER A 197 -18.82 11.65 -13.78
C SER A 197 -20.15 11.67 -14.54
N ASN A 198 -21.24 11.32 -13.84
CA ASN A 198 -22.62 11.43 -14.34
C ASN A 198 -23.27 12.79 -14.04
N GLN A 199 -22.57 13.76 -13.41
CA GLN A 199 -23.11 15.11 -13.19
C GLN A 199 -22.63 16.11 -14.24
N ASN A 200 -23.57 16.78 -14.90
CA ASN A 200 -23.33 17.95 -15.76
C ASN A 200 -23.26 19.29 -14.98
N SER A 201 -23.20 19.25 -13.65
CA SER A 201 -23.17 20.43 -12.79
C SER A 201 -21.91 20.46 -11.92
N VAL A 202 -21.23 21.60 -11.95
CA VAL A 202 -20.03 21.91 -11.17
C VAL A 202 -20.44 22.24 -9.74
N ASP A 203 -21.01 21.30 -8.99
CA ASP A 203 -21.33 21.53 -7.59
C ASP A 203 -20.08 21.32 -6.73
N SER A 204 -19.54 22.43 -6.22
CA SER A 204 -18.29 22.54 -5.45
C SER A 204 -18.36 21.98 -4.02
N ASN A 205 -19.42 21.24 -3.68
CA ASN A 205 -19.60 20.66 -2.35
C ASN A 205 -19.35 19.15 -2.37
N ASN A 206 -18.12 18.84 -1.95
CA ASN A 206 -17.41 17.56 -1.89
C ASN A 206 -18.07 16.41 -1.09
N ARG A 207 -19.40 16.38 -0.91
CA ARG A 207 -20.09 15.46 0.02
C ARG A 207 -20.77 14.24 -0.65
N ASN A 208 -20.94 14.24 -1.97
CA ASN A 208 -21.69 13.19 -2.69
C ASN A 208 -20.94 12.62 -3.91
N ILE A 209 -19.65 12.28 -3.74
CA ILE A 209 -18.82 11.73 -4.83
C ILE A 209 -19.09 10.23 -5.08
N GLY A 210 -19.65 9.52 -4.09
CA GLY A 210 -19.79 8.06 -4.10
C GLY A 210 -20.81 7.45 -5.07
N GLU A 211 -21.74 8.23 -5.64
CA GLU A 211 -22.86 7.65 -6.42
C GLU A 211 -22.81 7.88 -7.94
N LYS A 212 -21.80 8.56 -8.49
CA LYS A 212 -21.91 9.13 -9.85
C LYS A 212 -20.69 8.98 -10.74
N PHE A 213 -19.96 7.87 -10.66
CA PHE A 213 -18.86 7.59 -11.59
C PHE A 213 -19.02 6.20 -12.23
N TYR A 214 -18.68 6.07 -13.53
CA TYR A 214 -18.63 4.79 -14.23
C TYR A 214 -17.30 4.59 -14.95
N LEU A 215 -16.88 3.32 -15.10
CA LEU A 215 -15.67 2.92 -15.82
C LEU A 215 -15.79 3.29 -17.30
N LYS A 216 -14.76 3.91 -17.85
CA LYS A 216 -14.69 4.15 -19.29
C LYS A 216 -14.46 2.83 -20.04
N PRO A 217 -14.92 2.70 -21.30
CA PRO A 217 -14.79 1.45 -22.06
C PRO A 217 -13.37 0.91 -22.21
N HIS A 218 -12.35 1.77 -22.16
CA HIS A 218 -10.95 1.36 -22.26
C HIS A 218 -10.32 0.92 -20.92
N ALA A 219 -11.08 1.01 -19.83
CA ALA A 219 -10.68 0.66 -18.48
C ALA A 219 -11.15 -0.74 -18.07
N ILE A 220 -11.91 -1.42 -18.95
CA ILE A 220 -12.44 -2.78 -18.79
C ILE A 220 -11.52 -3.75 -19.53
#